data_AF-A0A1V6K0J2-F1
#
_entry.id   AF-A0A1V6K0J2-F1
#
_cell.length_a   1.000
_cell.length_b   1.000
_cell.length_c   1.000
_cell.angle_alpha   90.00
_cell.angle_beta   90.00
_cell.angle_gamma   90.00
#
_symmetry.space_group_name_H-M   'P 1'
#
loop_
_entity.id
_entity.type
_entity.pdbx_description
1 polymer ?
#
loop_
_entity_poly.entity_id
_entity_poly.type
_entity_poly.pdbx_seq_one_letter_code
_entity_poly.pdbx_strand_id
1 'polypeptide(L)'
;MTRVEYAIQVEVAALLDALRLPWLHVPNERHCSPALGARLKRQGVKAGIPDVLICRAHRVGPADGSHNIVLPPNRHGLAIELKAPGNYPTPEQRAWLERLEAEGWTTAVCRSLSQVVDVLHDCDLLRHPESGKPLDIDNARHGFITEARS
;
A
#
# COMPACT_ATOMS: atom_id res chain seq x y z
N MET A 1 6.79 10.00 -10.64
CA MET A 1 5.43 9.44 -10.67
C MET A 1 4.67 10.01 -11.87
N THR A 2 3.96 9.17 -12.61
CA THR A 2 3.08 9.62 -13.71
C THR A 2 1.80 10.27 -13.17
N ARG A 3 1.05 11.01 -14.01
CA ARG A 3 -0.24 11.60 -13.61
C ARG A 3 -1.26 10.53 -13.18
N VAL A 4 -1.22 9.35 -13.79
CA VAL A 4 -2.11 8.23 -13.45
C VAL A 4 -1.75 7.64 -12.10
N GLU A 5 -0.46 7.36 -11.85
CA GLU A 5 0.02 6.90 -10.54
C GLU A 5 -0.31 7.91 -9.44
N TYR A 6 -0.19 9.21 -9.72
CA TYR A 6 -0.59 10.26 -8.79
C TYR A 6 -2.07 10.20 -8.42
N ALA A 7 -2.97 10.06 -9.41
CA ALA A 7 -4.40 9.95 -9.14
C ALA A 7 -4.72 8.72 -8.27
N ILE A 8 -4.11 7.56 -8.56
CA ILE A 8 -4.26 6.35 -7.75
C ILE A 8 -3.74 6.59 -6.33
N GLN A 9 -2.57 7.21 -6.18
CA GLN A 9 -1.98 7.50 -4.87
C GLN A 9 -2.91 8.37 -4.00
N VAL A 10 -3.58 9.36 -4.58
CA VAL A 10 -4.54 10.22 -3.87
C VAL A 10 -5.76 9.41 -3.41
N GLU A 11 -6.35 8.61 -4.30
CA GLU A 11 -7.50 7.77 -3.95
C GLU A 11 -7.15 6.74 -2.87
N VAL A 12 -5.98 6.11 -2.97
CA VAL A 12 -5.48 5.14 -2.00
C VAL A 12 -5.22 5.81 -0.65
N ALA A 13 -4.54 6.96 -0.62
CA ALA A 13 -4.28 7.69 0.61
C ALA A 13 -5.58 7.96 1.37
N ALA A 14 -6.57 8.47 0.65
CA ALA A 14 -7.85 8.83 1.23
C ALA A 14 -8.62 7.60 1.74
N LEU A 15 -8.62 6.49 0.99
CA LEU A 15 -9.17 5.21 1.47
C LEU A 15 -8.50 4.75 2.76
N LEU A 16 -7.16 4.74 2.81
CA LEU A 16 -6.42 4.27 3.98
C LEU A 16 -6.66 5.14 5.22
N ASP A 17 -6.83 6.45 5.04
CA ASP A 17 -7.25 7.38 6.09
C ASP A 17 -8.66 7.07 6.59
N ALA A 18 -9.61 6.83 5.69
CA ALA A 18 -10.98 6.46 6.05
C ALA A 18 -11.04 5.12 6.84
N LEU A 19 -10.17 4.17 6.49
CA LEU A 19 -10.01 2.89 7.19
C LEU A 19 -9.23 3.02 8.51
N ARG A 20 -8.66 4.20 8.81
CA ARG A 20 -7.81 4.47 9.99
C ARG A 20 -6.68 3.44 10.13
N LEU A 21 -6.08 3.07 9.01
CA LEU A 21 -4.92 2.19 9.00
C LEU A 21 -3.67 2.99 9.41
N PRO A 22 -2.73 2.41 10.17
CA PRO A 22 -1.45 3.04 10.42
C PRO A 22 -0.61 2.92 9.16
N TRP A 23 -0.72 3.90 8.27
CA TRP A 23 -0.07 3.88 6.96
C TRP A 23 0.78 5.13 6.75
N LEU A 24 1.72 5.05 5.81
CA LEU A 24 2.52 6.19 5.36
C LEU A 24 2.86 6.07 3.88
N HIS A 25 2.94 7.21 3.22
CA HIS A 25 3.52 7.33 1.89
C HIS A 25 5.02 7.61 1.98
N VAL A 26 5.81 7.00 1.09
CA VAL A 26 7.25 7.25 0.97
C VAL A 26 7.56 8.06 -0.31
N PRO A 27 7.71 9.39 -0.23
CA PRO A 27 7.87 10.26 -1.40
C PRO A 27 9.30 10.23 -1.99
N ASN A 28 9.64 9.12 -2.64
CA ASN A 28 10.96 8.87 -3.21
C ASN A 28 11.14 9.38 -4.64
N GLU A 29 10.04 9.62 -5.34
CA GLU A 29 9.94 10.15 -6.70
C GLU A 29 10.26 11.65 -6.82
N ARG A 30 10.71 12.29 -5.73
CA ARG A 30 11.00 13.72 -5.68
C ARG A 30 12.13 14.12 -6.63
N HIS A 31 11.95 15.25 -7.29
CA HIS A 31 13.05 15.94 -7.96
C HIS A 31 13.86 16.73 -6.94
N CYS A 32 15.16 16.45 -6.84
CA CYS A 32 16.07 17.20 -5.98
C CYS A 32 17.40 17.44 -6.70
N SER A 33 18.14 18.47 -6.28
CA SER A 33 19.49 18.69 -6.77
C SER A 33 20.40 17.51 -6.40
N PRO A 34 21.46 17.21 -7.19
CA PRO A 34 22.39 16.14 -6.87
C PRO A 34 22.96 16.24 -5.45
N ALA A 35 23.28 17.46 -5.00
CA ALA A 35 23.77 17.73 -3.64
C ALA A 35 22.75 17.36 -2.56
N LEU A 36 21.48 17.76 -2.74
CA LEU A 36 20.40 17.42 -1.82
C LEU A 36 20.13 15.91 -1.82
N GLY A 37 20.11 15.28 -2.99
CA GLY A 37 19.97 13.82 -3.12
C GLY A 37 21.07 13.06 -2.38
N ALA A 38 22.32 13.49 -2.50
CA ALA A 38 23.44 12.90 -1.76
C ALA A 38 23.29 13.06 -0.23
N ARG A 39 22.83 14.23 0.23
CA ARG A 39 22.55 14.47 1.66
C ARG A 39 21.44 13.56 2.19
N LEU A 40 20.35 13.43 1.44
CA LEU A 40 19.21 12.58 1.81
C LEU A 40 19.59 11.10 1.85
N LYS A 41 20.41 10.62 0.90
CA LYS A 41 20.95 9.25 0.93
C LYS A 41 21.81 9.01 2.17
N ARG A 42 22.62 9.99 2.61
CA ARG A 42 23.38 9.91 3.88
C ARG A 42 22.48 9.90 5.11
N GLN A 43 21.29 10.52 5.03
CA GLN A 43 20.26 10.47 6.08
C GLN A 43 19.45 9.18 6.05
N GLY A 44 19.74 8.25 5.13
CA GLY A 44 19.13 6.93 5.10
C GLY A 44 18.05 6.75 4.04
N VAL A 45 17.74 7.76 3.21
CA VAL A 45 16.82 7.57 2.08
C VAL A 45 17.35 6.47 1.16
N LYS A 46 16.50 5.48 0.90
CA LYS A 46 16.78 4.39 -0.02
C LYS A 46 15.94 4.57 -1.28
N ALA A 47 16.54 4.34 -2.44
CA ALA A 47 15.81 4.32 -3.69
C ALA A 47 14.90 3.09 -3.74
N GLY A 48 13.73 3.24 -4.37
CA GLY A 48 12.81 2.14 -4.64
C GLY A 48 12.04 1.61 -3.45
N ILE A 49 12.00 2.29 -2.29
CA ILE A 49 11.04 1.90 -1.24
C ILE A 49 9.62 2.03 -1.84
N PRO A 50 8.72 1.05 -1.59
CA PRO A 50 7.36 1.07 -2.08
C PRO A 50 6.60 2.34 -1.69
N ASP A 51 5.67 2.77 -2.55
CA ASP A 51 4.94 4.03 -2.39
C ASP A 51 4.12 4.10 -1.09
N VAL A 52 3.53 2.97 -0.67
CA VAL A 52 2.65 2.86 0.49
C VAL A 52 3.14 1.75 1.43
N LEU A 53 3.32 2.10 2.70
CA LEU A 53 3.58 1.14 3.77
C LEU A 53 2.45 1.19 4.80
N ILE A 54 1.85 0.04 5.08
CA ILE A 54 0.83 -0.15 6.12
C ILE A 54 1.48 -0.94 7.27
N CYS A 55 1.74 -0.26 8.37
CA CYS A 55 2.44 -0.76 9.55
C CYS A 55 1.48 -1.47 10.52
N ARG A 56 0.68 -2.41 10.00
CA ARG A 56 -0.24 -3.24 10.79
C ARG A 56 0.03 -4.70 10.50
N ALA A 57 0.30 -5.45 11.57
CA ALA A 57 0.33 -6.89 11.48
C ALA A 57 -1.04 -7.42 11.09
N HIS A 58 -1.08 -8.39 10.18
CA HIS A 58 -2.32 -8.85 9.58
C HIS A 58 -2.26 -10.32 9.19
N ARG A 59 -3.42 -10.92 8.91
CA ARG A 59 -3.51 -12.30 8.46
C ARG A 59 -3.57 -12.34 6.95
N VAL A 60 -2.95 -13.34 6.34
CA VAL A 60 -3.09 -13.57 4.89
C VAL A 60 -3.91 -14.83 4.68
N GLY A 61 -5.03 -14.67 3.99
CA GLY A 61 -5.99 -15.73 3.71
C GLY A 61 -7.42 -15.23 3.86
N PRO A 62 -8.36 -15.72 3.03
CA PRO A 62 -9.75 -15.33 3.09
C PRO A 62 -10.31 -15.67 4.46
N ALA A 63 -11.18 -14.79 4.96
CA ALA A 63 -11.80 -14.93 6.27
C ALA A 63 -12.60 -16.24 6.44
N ASP A 64 -12.93 -16.92 5.33
CA ASP A 64 -13.63 -18.21 5.28
C ASP A 64 -12.72 -19.44 5.35
N GLY A 65 -11.39 -19.26 5.36
CA GLY A 65 -10.41 -20.34 5.45
C GLY A 65 -10.19 -21.14 4.15
N SER A 66 -10.64 -20.66 2.99
CA SER A 66 -10.60 -21.39 1.71
C SER A 66 -9.23 -21.46 1.01
N HIS A 67 -8.13 -20.99 1.62
CA HIS A 67 -6.80 -21.07 1.01
C HIS A 67 -5.99 -22.30 1.46
N ASN A 68 -5.48 -23.04 0.47
CA ASN A 68 -4.54 -24.16 0.62
C ASN A 68 -3.07 -23.70 0.71
N ILE A 69 -2.79 -22.41 0.90
CA ILE A 69 -1.42 -21.86 0.98
C ILE A 69 -1.04 -21.65 2.44
N VAL A 70 0.03 -22.31 2.88
CA VAL A 70 0.60 -22.17 4.22
C VAL A 70 1.57 -20.98 4.24
N LEU A 71 1.04 -19.76 4.33
CA LEU A 71 1.84 -18.62 4.79
C LEU A 71 1.77 -18.55 6.33
N PRO A 72 2.81 -18.02 7.01
CA PRO A 72 2.71 -17.73 8.43
C PRO A 72 1.45 -16.88 8.68
N PRO A 73 0.60 -17.25 9.66
CA PRO A 73 -0.73 -16.66 9.79
C PRO A 73 -0.72 -15.17 10.13
N ASN A 74 0.43 -14.64 10.54
CA ASN A 74 0.63 -13.22 10.83
C ASN A 74 1.79 -12.69 10.00
N ARG A 75 1.54 -11.64 9.23
CA ARG A 75 2.53 -10.84 8.51
C ARG A 75 2.82 -9.57 9.29
N HIS A 76 4.02 -9.01 9.14
CA HIS A 76 4.45 -7.86 9.95
C HIS A 76 3.89 -6.52 9.46
N GLY A 77 3.52 -6.44 8.19
CA GLY A 77 2.96 -5.25 7.55
C GLY A 77 2.70 -5.51 6.07
N LEU A 78 2.09 -4.53 5.39
CA LEU A 78 1.80 -4.58 3.95
C LEU A 78 2.52 -3.42 3.25
N ALA A 79 3.24 -3.73 2.18
CA ALA A 79 3.85 -2.75 1.29
C ALA A 79 3.20 -2.80 -0.09
N ILE A 80 2.79 -1.65 -0.62
CA ILE A 80 2.15 -1.53 -1.92
C ILE A 80 2.97 -0.57 -2.79
N GLU A 81 3.33 -1.04 -3.97
CA GLU A 81 3.89 -0.25 -5.05
C GLU A 81 2.79 0.07 -6.07
N LEU A 82 2.60 1.34 -6.42
CA LEU A 82 1.57 1.81 -7.33
C LEU A 82 2.15 2.08 -8.72
N LYS A 83 1.63 1.38 -9.73
CA LYS A 83 2.04 1.55 -11.13
C LYS A 83 0.87 1.99 -11.99
N ALA A 84 1.14 2.80 -13.01
CA ALA A 84 0.16 2.98 -14.07
C ALA A 84 -0.08 1.63 -14.80
N PRO A 85 -1.27 1.39 -15.39
CA PRO A 85 -1.48 0.25 -16.27
C PRO A 85 -0.39 0.14 -17.34
N GLY A 86 0.21 -1.05 -17.50
CA GLY A 86 1.32 -1.28 -18.42
C GLY A 86 2.71 -0.90 -17.90
N ASN A 87 2.82 -0.19 -16.77
CA ASN A 87 4.09 0.07 -16.11
C ASN A 87 4.47 -1.06 -15.14
N TYR A 88 5.77 -1.17 -14.89
CA TYR A 88 6.36 -2.19 -14.03
C TYR A 88 7.30 -1.55 -12.99
N PRO A 89 7.47 -2.17 -11.81
CA PRO A 89 8.45 -1.72 -10.83
C PRO A 89 9.86 -1.70 -11.42
N THR A 90 10.67 -0.73 -11.03
CA THR A 90 12.11 -0.70 -11.35
C THR A 90 12.84 -1.85 -10.65
N PRO A 91 14.08 -2.18 -11.06
CA PRO A 91 14.88 -3.20 -10.37
C PRO A 91 15.04 -2.93 -8.86
N GLU A 92 15.22 -1.67 -8.46
CA GLU A 92 15.35 -1.29 -7.06
C GLU A 92 14.04 -1.48 -6.29
N GLN A 93 12.90 -1.15 -6.91
CA GLN A 93 11.58 -1.38 -6.32
C GLN A 93 11.31 -2.88 -6.13
N ARG A 94 11.61 -3.69 -7.16
CA ARG A 94 11.50 -5.15 -7.06
C ARG A 94 12.36 -5.71 -5.94
N ALA A 95 13.61 -5.26 -5.84
CA ALA A 95 14.52 -5.71 -4.79
C ALA A 95 14.01 -5.34 -3.38
N TRP A 96 13.31 -4.22 -3.21
CA TRP A 96 12.66 -3.88 -1.94
C TRP A 96 11.47 -4.78 -1.63
N LEU A 97 10.61 -5.05 -2.61
CA LEU A 97 9.48 -5.95 -2.43
C LEU A 97 9.96 -7.35 -2.02
N GLU A 98 10.96 -7.91 -2.70
CA GLU A 98 11.55 -9.21 -2.37
C GLU A 98 12.16 -9.24 -0.96
N ARG A 99 12.84 -8.16 -0.54
CA ARG A 99 13.41 -8.06 0.81
C ARG A 99 12.32 -7.99 1.88
N LEU A 100 11.30 -7.16 1.68
CA LEU A 100 10.20 -7.03 2.62
C LEU A 100 9.45 -8.36 2.75
N GLU A 101 9.23 -9.05 1.64
CA GLU A 101 8.62 -10.38 1.65
C GLU A 101 9.44 -11.39 2.44
N ALA A 102 10.76 -11.42 2.25
CA ALA A 102 11.67 -12.26 3.03
C ALA A 102 11.65 -11.95 4.53
N GLU A 103 11.41 -10.69 4.90
CA GLU A 103 11.22 -10.21 6.27
C GLU A 103 9.75 -10.37 6.76
N GLY A 104 8.92 -11.17 6.10
CA GLY A 104 7.57 -11.49 6.56
C GLY A 104 6.52 -10.39 6.33
N TRP A 105 6.80 -9.38 5.52
CA TRP A 105 5.79 -8.42 5.05
C TRP A 105 5.04 -8.95 3.85
N THR A 106 3.77 -8.60 3.71
CA THR A 106 3.06 -8.79 2.44
C THR A 106 3.44 -7.69 1.47
N THR A 107 3.62 -8.02 0.20
CA THR A 107 3.97 -7.04 -0.83
C THR A 107 3.04 -7.17 -2.03
N ALA A 108 2.61 -6.04 -2.58
CA ALA A 108 1.75 -6.02 -3.76
C ALA A 108 2.15 -4.92 -4.74
N VAL A 109 1.91 -5.16 -6.03
CA VAL A 109 1.99 -4.14 -7.07
C VAL A 109 0.57 -3.88 -7.58
N CYS A 110 0.03 -2.71 -7.27
CA CYS A 110 -1.34 -2.35 -7.61
C CYS A 110 -1.35 -1.30 -8.73
N ARG A 111 -2.37 -1.37 -9.59
CA ARG A 111 -2.55 -0.49 -10.76
C ARG A 111 -3.88 0.24 -10.77
N SER A 112 -4.66 0.09 -9.70
CA SER A 112 -5.95 0.74 -9.48
C SER A 112 -6.32 0.69 -8.02
N LEU A 113 -7.25 1.56 -7.60
CA LEU A 113 -7.85 1.50 -6.26
C LEU A 113 -8.52 0.15 -5.99
N SER A 114 -9.20 -0.45 -6.98
CA SER A 114 -9.83 -1.76 -6.82
C SER A 114 -8.82 -2.85 -6.47
N GLN A 115 -7.66 -2.88 -7.13
CA GLN A 115 -6.61 -3.85 -6.78
C GLN A 115 -6.05 -3.64 -5.37
N VAL A 116 -5.99 -2.38 -4.90
CA VAL A 116 -5.61 -2.10 -3.51
C VAL A 116 -6.68 -2.65 -2.55
N VAL A 117 -7.97 -2.44 -2.85
CA VAL A 117 -9.08 -2.97 -2.05
C VAL A 117 -9.03 -4.51 -1.97
N ASP A 118 -8.79 -5.18 -3.10
CA ASP A 118 -8.66 -6.64 -3.15
C ASP A 118 -7.51 -7.12 -2.26
N VAL A 119 -6.34 -6.47 -2.34
CA VAL A 119 -5.19 -6.80 -1.49
C VAL A 119 -5.50 -6.56 0.00
N LEU A 120 -6.17 -5.45 0.34
CA LEU A 120 -6.57 -5.18 1.73
C LEU A 120 -7.57 -6.21 2.24
N HIS A 121 -8.48 -6.69 1.38
CA HIS A 121 -9.42 -7.76 1.71
C HIS A 121 -8.68 -9.07 2.02
N ASP A 122 -7.76 -9.48 1.14
CA ASP A 122 -6.98 -10.72 1.28
C ASP A 122 -6.03 -10.69 2.48
N CYS A 123 -5.65 -9.48 2.89
CA CYS A 123 -4.86 -9.20 4.09
C CYS A 123 -5.73 -9.02 5.36
N ASP A 124 -7.05 -9.23 5.30
CA ASP A 124 -7.98 -9.00 6.42
C ASP A 124 -7.87 -7.58 7.05
N LEU A 125 -7.48 -6.59 6.24
CA LEU A 125 -7.30 -5.20 6.65
C LEU A 125 -8.55 -4.34 6.47
N LEU A 126 -9.62 -4.91 5.90
CA LEU A 126 -10.94 -4.27 5.78
C LEU A 126 -11.85 -4.51 6.99
N ARG A 127 -11.29 -4.82 8.17
CA ARG A 127 -12.06 -5.03 9.42
C ARG A 127 -11.59 -4.10 10.52
N HIS A 128 -12.53 -3.72 11.38
CA HIS A 128 -12.21 -2.92 12.56
C HIS A 128 -11.39 -3.77 13.55
N PRO A 129 -10.20 -3.31 13.97
CA PRO A 129 -9.29 -4.14 14.78
C PRO A 129 -9.89 -4.54 16.13
N GLU A 130 -10.73 -3.67 16.71
CA GLU A 130 -11.33 -3.92 18.03
C GLU A 130 -12.63 -4.72 18.00
N SER A 131 -13.37 -4.69 16.88
CA SER A 131 -14.72 -5.29 16.82
C SER A 131 -14.85 -6.42 15.81
N GLY A 132 -13.86 -6.65 14.95
CA GLY A 132 -13.87 -7.67 13.88
C GLY A 132 -14.94 -7.46 12.80
N LYS A 133 -15.74 -6.39 12.92
CA LYS A 133 -16.77 -6.03 11.94
C LYS A 133 -16.12 -5.54 10.65
N PRO A 134 -16.70 -5.81 9.47
CA PRO A 134 -16.28 -5.19 8.23
C PRO A 134 -16.27 -3.67 8.36
N LEU A 135 -15.22 -3.03 7.86
CA LEU A 135 -15.18 -1.59 7.66
C LEU A 135 -16.14 -1.26 6.51
N ASP A 136 -16.95 -0.22 6.70
CA ASP A 136 -17.95 0.19 5.72
C ASP A 136 -17.26 0.82 4.50
N ILE A 137 -16.91 -0.04 3.54
CA ILE A 137 -16.28 0.35 2.28
C ILE A 137 -17.19 1.20 1.40
N ASP A 138 -18.51 1.11 1.58
CA ASP A 138 -19.48 1.85 0.79
C ASP A 138 -19.61 3.30 1.28
N ASN A 139 -19.57 3.55 2.59
CA ASN A 139 -19.42 4.91 3.14
C ASN A 139 -18.04 5.51 2.83
N ALA A 140 -16.97 4.71 2.90
CA ALA A 140 -15.64 5.17 2.48
C ALA A 140 -15.66 5.59 1.01
N ARG A 141 -16.24 4.79 0.10
CA ARG A 141 -16.42 5.12 -1.32
C ARG A 141 -17.35 6.31 -1.58
N HIS A 142 -18.46 6.45 -0.83
CA HIS A 142 -19.42 7.54 -1.03
C HIS A 142 -18.92 8.90 -0.53
N GLY A 143 -18.13 8.95 0.55
CA GLY A 143 -17.45 10.18 0.98
C GLY A 143 -16.52 10.77 -0.08
N PHE A 144 -15.93 9.93 -0.93
CA PHE A 144 -15.06 10.36 -2.05
C PHE A 144 -15.81 10.97 -3.24
N ILE A 145 -17.05 10.54 -3.52
CA ILE A 145 -17.80 11.05 -4.67
C ILE A 145 -18.39 12.44 -4.39
N THR A 146 -18.65 12.78 -3.12
CA THR A 146 -19.27 14.05 -2.74
C THR A 146 -18.27 15.20 -2.56
N GLU A 147 -17.04 14.95 -2.10
CA GLU A 147 -16.03 16.02 -1.89
C GLU A 147 -15.20 16.33 -3.15
N ALA A 148 -15.09 15.42 -4.11
CA ALA A 148 -14.40 15.66 -5.39
C ALA A 148 -15.22 16.49 -6.41
N ARG A 149 -16.43 16.94 -6.03
CA ARG A 149 -17.35 17.75 -6.85
C ARG A 149 -17.69 19.12 -6.24
N SER A 150 -17.06 19.48 -5.13
CA SER A 150 -17.24 20.77 -4.42
C SER A 150 -16.00 21.64 -4.50
#